data_AF-A0A9Q8Q7T8-F1
#
_entry.id   AF-A0A9Q8Q7T8-F1
#
_cell.length_a   1.000
_cell.length_b   1.000
_cell.length_c   1.000
_cell.angle_alpha   90.00
_cell.angle_beta   90.00
_cell.angle_gamma   90.00
#
_symmetry.space_group_name_H-M   'P 1'
#
loop_
_entity.id
_entity.type
_entity.pdbx_description
1 polymer ?
#
loop_
_entity_poly.entity_id
_entity_poly.type
_entity_poly.pdbx_seq_one_letter_code
_entity_poly.pdbx_strand_id
1 'polypeptide(L)'
;MIDDPASAPIQRWPTPPPPSMPEPALPPGISPRTVTLRDGATAATIMPFTSQDDVPASLLRFLCDLFNAEIEAGDTYPVVEPLPFDKFAAYWFQNFAAVMLLSDAETTAAGTSAVVADADAGAADALLPPLWREDTDWASVCLGSYYVKPNYPGRSSHVCNAGFLVAPSARGRGVGRLLGESYVDWAPRLGYEYSVFNLVYETNVASCRIWDALGFERIGRVKGCGRLKSYPGRKVDAIVYGRELGGEADGGGTGDTKDVNGANSVNGTNKA
;
A
#
# COMPACT_ATOMS: atom_id res chain seq x y z
N MET A 1 -5.18 0.87 -15.42
CA MET A 1 -6.14 -0.24 -15.53
C MET A 1 -7.15 -0.04 -14.41
N ILE A 2 -8.44 0.10 -14.76
CA ILE A 2 -9.52 0.21 -13.77
C ILE A 2 -9.82 -1.22 -13.34
N ASP A 3 -9.26 -1.62 -12.22
CA ASP A 3 -9.83 -2.75 -11.51
C ASP A 3 -11.10 -2.24 -10.85
N ASP A 4 -12.24 -2.73 -11.35
CA ASP A 4 -13.48 -2.64 -10.59
C ASP A 4 -13.24 -3.38 -9.27
N PRO A 5 -13.44 -2.74 -8.10
CA PRO A 5 -13.29 -3.39 -6.80
C PRO A 5 -14.22 -4.61 -6.63
N ALA A 6 -15.22 -4.80 -7.48
CA ALA A 6 -16.05 -6.00 -7.55
C ALA A 6 -15.45 -7.14 -8.43
N SER A 7 -14.29 -6.92 -9.07
CA SER A 7 -13.63 -7.92 -9.91
C SER A 7 -13.02 -9.06 -9.09
N ALA A 8 -13.04 -10.27 -9.65
CA ALA A 8 -12.46 -11.44 -9.02
C ALA A 8 -10.93 -11.28 -8.77
N PRO A 9 -10.36 -11.98 -7.77
CA PRO A 9 -8.93 -11.89 -7.44
C PRO A 9 -8.00 -12.14 -8.63
N ILE A 10 -7.07 -11.22 -8.86
CA ILE A 10 -6.08 -11.34 -9.93
C ILE A 10 -5.04 -12.38 -9.52
N GLN A 11 -4.95 -13.46 -10.30
CA GLN A 11 -3.99 -14.55 -10.10
C GLN A 11 -2.56 -14.13 -10.50
N ARG A 12 -1.59 -14.37 -9.62
CA ARG A 12 -0.17 -14.10 -9.85
C ARG A 12 0.46 -15.14 -10.80
N TRP A 13 1.42 -14.75 -11.62
CA TRP A 13 2.19 -15.64 -12.50
C TRP A 13 3.69 -15.64 -12.13
N PRO A 14 4.41 -16.79 -12.15
CA PRO A 14 3.93 -18.16 -12.32
C PRO A 14 3.78 -18.92 -11.00
N THR A 15 2.89 -19.91 -11.04
CA THR A 15 2.66 -21.01 -10.08
C THR A 15 1.65 -20.74 -8.96
N PRO A 16 0.54 -21.51 -8.89
CA PRO A 16 -0.19 -21.65 -7.63
C PRO A 16 0.76 -22.21 -6.56
N PRO A 17 0.55 -21.86 -5.27
CA PRO A 17 1.31 -22.48 -4.20
C PRO A 17 1.18 -24.01 -4.31
N PRO A 18 2.25 -24.78 -4.04
CA PRO A 18 2.14 -26.23 -4.00
C PRO A 18 1.04 -26.64 -3.02
N PRO A 19 0.32 -27.75 -3.27
CA PRO A 19 -0.90 -28.14 -2.55
C PRO A 19 -0.73 -28.38 -1.03
N SER A 20 0.47 -28.19 -0.49
CA SER A 20 0.85 -28.40 0.90
C SER A 20 1.24 -27.12 1.65
N MET A 21 1.08 -25.92 1.08
CA MET A 21 1.32 -24.69 1.84
C MET A 21 0.13 -24.43 2.79
N PRO A 22 0.34 -24.42 4.12
CA PRO A 22 -0.72 -24.10 5.07
C PRO A 22 -0.99 -22.60 5.03
N GLU A 23 -2.17 -22.20 4.55
CA GLU A 23 -2.72 -20.82 4.56
C GLU A 23 -1.81 -19.72 3.96
N PRO A 24 -2.34 -18.51 3.66
CA PRO A 24 -1.51 -17.42 3.15
C PRO A 24 -0.62 -16.85 4.27
N ALA A 25 0.47 -17.54 4.61
CA ALA A 25 1.50 -17.03 5.51
C ALA A 25 2.27 -15.85 4.88
N LEU A 26 2.73 -14.91 5.71
CA LEU A 26 3.57 -13.79 5.27
C LEU A 26 4.89 -14.32 4.68
N PRO A 27 5.36 -13.77 3.54
CA PRO A 27 6.67 -14.12 2.99
C PRO A 27 7.81 -13.82 3.96
N PRO A 28 8.93 -14.57 3.88
CA PRO A 28 10.13 -14.28 4.65
C PRO A 28 10.57 -12.81 4.50
N GLY A 29 10.89 -12.17 5.63
CA GLY A 29 11.32 -10.77 5.65
C GLY A 29 10.18 -9.74 5.70
N ILE A 30 8.91 -10.16 5.72
CA ILE A 30 7.80 -9.25 6.02
C ILE A 30 7.31 -9.55 7.45
N SER A 31 7.43 -8.56 8.32
CA SER A 31 7.03 -8.63 9.73
C SER A 31 6.58 -7.25 10.20
N PRO A 32 5.86 -7.15 11.34
CA PRO A 32 5.54 -5.86 11.95
C PRO A 32 6.76 -4.94 12.04
N ARG A 33 6.62 -3.70 11.55
CA ARG A 33 7.68 -2.69 11.56
C ARG A 33 7.34 -1.53 12.47
N THR A 34 8.11 -1.34 13.53
CA THR A 34 8.05 -0.15 14.37
C THR A 34 8.74 1.03 13.68
N VAL A 35 8.10 2.19 13.71
CA VAL A 35 8.57 3.46 13.16
C VAL A 35 8.33 4.58 14.17
N THR A 36 9.05 5.69 14.00
CA THR A 36 8.83 6.91 14.79
C THR A 36 8.21 7.97 13.89
N LEU A 37 7.15 8.62 14.38
CA LEU A 37 6.47 9.67 13.65
C LEU A 37 7.35 10.94 13.55
N ARG A 38 6.89 11.92 12.78
CA ARG A 38 7.65 13.16 12.49
C ARG A 38 8.06 13.96 13.73
N ASP A 39 7.34 13.82 14.84
CA ASP A 39 7.69 14.45 16.12
C ASP A 39 8.96 13.88 16.76
N GLY A 40 9.49 12.76 16.24
CA GLY A 40 10.70 12.11 16.73
C GLY A 40 10.50 11.35 18.05
N ALA A 41 9.27 11.25 18.55
CA ALA A 41 8.97 10.66 19.85
C ALA A 41 7.84 9.62 19.80
N THR A 42 6.79 9.86 19.02
CA THR A 42 5.64 8.96 18.98
C THR A 42 5.98 7.71 18.17
N ALA A 43 5.87 6.54 18.79
CA ALA A 43 6.04 5.25 18.14
C ALA A 43 4.75 4.79 17.45
N ALA A 44 4.89 4.15 16.29
CA ALA A 44 3.81 3.48 15.57
C ALA A 44 4.33 2.17 14.98
N THR A 45 3.43 1.21 14.75
CA THR A 45 3.78 -0.08 14.14
C THR A 45 2.97 -0.27 12.86
N ILE A 46 3.65 -0.62 11.78
CA ILE A 46 3.06 -1.03 10.51
C ILE A 46 2.87 -2.55 10.55
N MET A 47 1.63 -2.99 10.57
CA MET A 47 1.21 -4.38 10.66
C MET A 47 0.87 -4.93 9.26
N PRO A 48 1.51 -6.00 8.78
CA PRO A 48 1.19 -6.64 7.50
C PRO A 48 0.06 -7.68 7.62
N PHE A 49 -0.79 -7.79 6.60
CA PHE A 49 -1.90 -8.73 6.50
C PHE A 49 -1.98 -9.34 5.09
N THR A 50 -2.36 -10.62 5.01
CA THR A 50 -2.56 -11.36 3.76
C THR A 50 -4.02 -11.76 3.54
N SER A 51 -4.85 -11.73 4.59
CA SER A 51 -6.30 -11.90 4.51
C SER A 51 -7.04 -10.84 5.34
N GLN A 52 -8.29 -10.57 4.97
CA GLN A 52 -9.22 -9.81 5.79
C GLN A 52 -9.58 -10.55 7.09
N ASP A 53 -9.47 -11.88 7.10
CA ASP A 53 -9.86 -12.71 8.24
C ASP A 53 -8.89 -12.56 9.42
N ASP A 54 -7.67 -12.07 9.15
CA ASP A 54 -6.64 -11.75 10.15
C ASP A 54 -6.85 -10.36 10.79
N VAL A 55 -7.90 -9.64 10.38
CA VAL A 55 -8.14 -8.25 10.78
C VAL A 55 -9.44 -8.16 11.57
N PRO A 56 -9.45 -7.57 12.77
CA PRO A 56 -10.68 -7.39 13.53
C PRO A 56 -11.74 -6.62 12.74
N ALA A 57 -12.97 -7.10 12.81
CA ALA A 57 -14.10 -6.52 12.07
C ALA A 57 -14.32 -5.03 12.41
N SER A 58 -14.01 -4.60 13.64
CA SER A 58 -14.08 -3.19 14.04
C SER A 58 -13.06 -2.32 13.31
N LEU A 59 -11.84 -2.81 13.07
CA LEU A 59 -10.83 -2.11 12.28
C LEU A 59 -11.21 -2.08 10.79
N LEU A 60 -11.68 -3.21 10.25
CA LEU A 60 -12.16 -3.25 8.86
C LEU A 60 -13.27 -2.22 8.62
N ARG A 61 -14.21 -2.10 9.57
CA ARG A 61 -15.28 -1.09 9.51
C ARG A 61 -14.73 0.32 9.52
N PHE A 62 -13.81 0.61 10.44
CA PHE A 62 -13.17 1.92 10.50
C PHE A 62 -12.43 2.27 9.19
N LEU A 63 -11.67 1.33 8.61
CA LEU A 63 -10.97 1.54 7.35
C LEU A 63 -11.94 1.71 6.17
N CYS A 64 -13.08 1.00 6.17
CA CYS A 64 -14.15 1.18 5.20
C CYS A 64 -14.72 2.60 5.26
N ASP A 65 -15.04 3.08 6.48
CA ASP A 65 -15.55 4.43 6.70
C ASP A 65 -14.52 5.49 6.28
N LEU A 66 -13.24 5.26 6.59
CA LEU A 66 -12.14 6.12 6.16
C LEU A 66 -12.01 6.20 4.63
N PHE A 67 -12.11 5.05 3.94
CA PHE A 67 -12.07 5.02 2.48
C PHE A 67 -13.28 5.72 1.86
N ASN A 68 -14.47 5.46 2.39
CA ASN A 68 -15.69 6.09 1.92
C ASN A 68 -15.68 7.61 2.14
N ALA A 69 -15.09 8.10 3.23
CA ALA A 69 -14.89 9.53 3.43
C ALA A 69 -13.96 10.16 2.38
N GLU A 70 -12.90 9.46 1.93
CA GLU A 70 -12.04 9.93 0.83
C GLU A 70 -12.76 9.92 -0.52
N ILE A 71 -13.61 8.93 -0.78
CA ILE A 71 -14.49 8.88 -1.96
C ILE A 71 -15.48 10.04 -1.94
N GLU A 72 -16.11 10.28 -0.80
CA GLU A 72 -17.07 11.37 -0.63
C GLU A 72 -16.42 12.75 -0.75
N ALA A 73 -15.19 12.91 -0.28
CA ALA A 73 -14.40 14.12 -0.54
C ALA A 73 -14.14 14.31 -2.05
N GLY A 74 -13.90 13.22 -2.79
CA GLY A 74 -13.95 13.20 -4.26
C GLY A 74 -12.77 13.88 -4.96
N ASP A 75 -11.61 13.94 -4.29
CA ASP A 75 -10.41 14.59 -4.81
C ASP A 75 -9.19 13.65 -4.94
N THR A 76 -9.28 12.43 -4.39
CA THR A 76 -8.14 11.49 -4.31
C THR A 76 -8.34 10.26 -5.20
N TYR A 77 -9.47 9.58 -5.06
CA TYR A 77 -9.80 8.36 -5.78
C TYR A 77 -10.76 8.64 -6.95
N PRO A 78 -10.69 7.86 -8.05
CA PRO A 78 -11.59 8.01 -9.19
C PRO A 78 -12.99 7.43 -8.93
N VAL A 79 -13.19 6.73 -7.81
CA VAL A 79 -14.46 6.12 -7.41
C VAL A 79 -15.42 7.21 -6.93
N VAL A 80 -16.70 7.11 -7.32
CA VAL A 80 -17.72 8.13 -7.02
C VAL A 80 -18.68 7.66 -5.93
N GLU A 81 -18.95 6.37 -5.85
CA GLU A 81 -19.90 5.77 -4.93
C GLU A 81 -19.17 5.10 -3.76
N PRO A 82 -19.57 5.34 -2.50
CA PRO A 82 -19.06 4.61 -1.35
C PRO A 82 -19.18 3.09 -1.53
N LEU A 83 -18.16 2.36 -1.12
CA LEU A 83 -18.19 0.90 -1.16
C LEU A 83 -18.93 0.33 0.06
N PRO A 84 -19.80 -0.67 -0.14
CA PRO A 84 -20.28 -1.51 0.94
C PRO A 84 -19.14 -2.22 1.68
N PHE A 85 -19.33 -2.50 2.96
CA PHE A 85 -18.31 -3.09 3.84
C PHE A 85 -17.71 -4.39 3.30
N ASP A 86 -18.53 -5.32 2.82
CA ASP A 86 -18.12 -6.61 2.28
C ASP A 86 -17.24 -6.44 1.03
N LYS A 87 -17.55 -5.44 0.20
CA LYS A 87 -16.77 -5.11 -0.99
C LYS A 87 -15.46 -4.42 -0.62
N PHE A 88 -15.48 -3.52 0.35
CA PHE A 88 -14.27 -2.87 0.83
C PHE A 88 -13.27 -3.88 1.37
N ALA A 89 -13.68 -4.75 2.30
CA ALA A 89 -12.77 -5.71 2.94
C ALA A 89 -12.16 -6.66 1.91
N ALA A 90 -13.00 -7.22 1.02
CA ALA A 90 -12.55 -8.09 -0.06
C ALA A 90 -11.62 -7.40 -1.05
N TYR A 91 -11.81 -6.10 -1.31
CA TYR A 91 -10.96 -5.31 -2.20
C TYR A 91 -9.63 -4.93 -1.55
N TRP A 92 -9.67 -4.34 -0.35
CA TRP A 92 -8.51 -3.74 0.30
C TRP A 92 -7.53 -4.80 0.81
N PHE A 93 -8.03 -5.96 1.23
CA PHE A 93 -7.25 -7.07 1.76
C PHE A 93 -7.16 -8.26 0.80
N GLN A 94 -7.41 -8.05 -0.50
CA GLN A 94 -7.46 -9.11 -1.50
C GLN A 94 -6.15 -9.91 -1.65
N ASN A 95 -5.00 -9.25 -1.47
CA ASN A 95 -3.69 -9.82 -1.78
C ASN A 95 -2.69 -9.58 -0.67
N PHE A 96 -2.54 -8.31 -0.28
CA PHE A 96 -1.71 -7.88 0.81
C PHE A 96 -2.18 -6.50 1.22
N ALA A 97 -2.25 -6.25 2.52
CA ALA A 97 -2.46 -4.93 3.07
C ALA A 97 -1.55 -4.70 4.25
N ALA A 98 -1.34 -3.44 4.57
CA ALA A 98 -0.67 -3.02 5.79
C ALA A 98 -1.48 -1.96 6.49
N VAL A 99 -1.51 -1.98 7.82
CA VAL A 99 -2.17 -0.97 8.65
C VAL A 99 -1.16 -0.42 9.64
N MET A 100 -1.03 0.90 9.73
CA MET A 100 -0.20 1.56 10.72
C MET A 100 -1.04 1.98 11.92
N LEU A 101 -0.64 1.51 13.09
CA LEU A 101 -1.29 1.75 14.36
C LEU A 101 -0.32 2.47 15.30
N LEU A 102 -0.81 3.35 16.18
CA LEU A 102 0.00 3.83 17.29
C LEU A 102 0.44 2.64 18.15
N SER A 103 1.72 2.63 18.54
CA SER A 103 2.22 1.63 19.46
C SER A 103 1.84 2.03 20.87
N ASP A 104 1.31 1.10 21.66
CA ASP A 104 1.15 1.33 23.09
C ASP A 104 2.53 1.30 23.77
N ALA A 105 2.74 2.10 24.82
CA ALA A 105 4.03 2.16 25.54
C ALA A 105 4.49 0.80 26.11
N GLU A 106 3.57 -0.14 26.32
CA GLU A 106 3.86 -1.51 26.74
C GLU A 106 4.20 -2.45 25.57
N THR A 107 3.78 -2.14 24.35
CA THR A 107 4.06 -2.95 23.15
C THR A 107 5.54 -2.88 22.74
N THR A 108 6.26 -1.85 23.20
CA THR A 108 7.70 -1.68 22.96
C THR A 108 8.56 -2.66 23.75
N ALA A 109 8.03 -3.27 24.82
CA ALA A 109 8.74 -4.28 25.62
C ALA A 109 8.59 -5.71 25.08
N ALA A 110 7.52 -6.01 24.33
CA ALA A 110 7.27 -7.31 23.72
C ALA A 110 7.90 -7.44 22.32
N GLY A 111 9.16 -7.03 22.20
CA GLY A 111 9.99 -7.50 21.12
C GLY A 111 10.44 -8.93 21.42
N THR A 112 10.30 -9.81 20.43
CA THR A 112 10.89 -11.16 20.31
C THR A 112 10.17 -12.32 21.00
N SER A 113 9.84 -13.31 20.16
CA SER A 113 9.48 -14.70 20.49
C SER A 113 8.04 -14.99 20.90
N ALA A 114 7.19 -15.29 19.92
CA ALA A 114 6.10 -16.24 20.10
C ALA A 114 6.07 -17.18 18.90
N VAL A 115 6.99 -18.14 18.90
CA VAL A 115 6.85 -19.40 18.18
C VAL A 115 6.08 -20.38 19.08
N VAL A 116 5.04 -20.98 18.49
CA VAL A 116 4.33 -22.23 18.82
C VAL A 116 4.27 -22.67 20.30
N ALA A 117 3.06 -22.65 20.85
CA ALA A 117 2.68 -23.60 21.90
C ALA A 117 1.24 -24.06 21.65
N ASP A 118 1.09 -25.37 21.42
CA ASP A 118 -0.17 -26.10 21.60
C ASP A 118 -0.75 -25.78 22.98
N ALA A 119 -1.95 -25.18 23.03
CA ALA A 119 -2.76 -25.16 24.23
C ALA A 119 -4.22 -24.85 23.92
N ASP A 120 -5.09 -25.72 24.43
CA ASP A 120 -6.50 -25.62 24.77
C ASP A 120 -7.28 -24.32 24.43
N ALA A 121 -8.53 -24.53 23.99
CA ALA A 121 -9.50 -23.56 23.49
C ALA A 121 -10.04 -22.54 24.54
N GLY A 122 -9.18 -22.00 25.39
CA GLY A 122 -9.49 -20.98 26.39
C GLY A 122 -8.45 -19.87 26.53
N ALA A 123 -7.41 -19.83 25.68
CA ALA A 123 -6.28 -18.89 25.79
C ALA A 123 -6.00 -18.04 24.52
N ALA A 124 -6.96 -17.98 23.58
CA ALA A 124 -6.78 -17.22 22.33
C ALA A 124 -6.70 -15.69 22.53
N ASP A 125 -7.17 -15.18 23.68
CA ASP A 125 -7.24 -13.75 23.99
C ASP A 125 -5.88 -13.14 24.42
N ALA A 126 -4.88 -13.99 24.71
CA ALA A 126 -3.61 -13.56 25.35
C ALA A 126 -2.42 -13.39 24.38
N LEU A 127 -2.60 -13.68 23.08
CA LEU A 127 -1.51 -13.62 22.08
C LEU A 127 -1.72 -12.53 21.01
N LEU A 128 -2.84 -11.82 21.09
CA LEU A 128 -3.11 -10.66 20.26
C LEU A 128 -2.42 -9.44 20.91
N PRO A 129 -1.58 -8.64 20.19
CA PRO A 129 -1.07 -7.40 20.76
C PRO A 129 -2.22 -6.56 21.33
N PRO A 130 -1.99 -5.71 22.35
CA PRO A 130 -3.05 -4.96 23.08
C PRO A 130 -4.03 -4.17 22.21
N LEU A 131 -3.72 -4.00 20.93
CA LEU A 131 -4.45 -3.26 19.91
C LEU A 131 -5.69 -3.99 19.34
N TRP A 132 -5.91 -5.27 19.65
CA TRP A 132 -7.03 -6.05 19.09
C TRP A 132 -8.21 -6.21 20.05
N ARG A 133 -8.43 -5.24 20.93
CA ARG A 133 -9.61 -5.24 21.80
C ARG A 133 -10.85 -4.78 21.04
N GLU A 134 -12.00 -5.41 21.29
CA GLU A 134 -13.26 -5.06 20.62
C GLU A 134 -13.66 -3.59 20.84
N ASP A 135 -13.26 -2.98 21.95
CA ASP A 135 -13.55 -1.60 22.35
C ASP A 135 -12.48 -0.58 21.92
N THR A 136 -11.52 -0.98 21.08
CA THR A 136 -10.47 -0.08 20.60
C THR A 136 -11.05 1.10 19.82
N ASP A 137 -10.74 2.32 20.25
CA ASP A 137 -11.06 3.54 19.50
C ASP A 137 -10.10 3.70 18.31
N TRP A 138 -10.47 3.11 17.17
CA TRP A 138 -9.67 3.16 15.96
C TRP A 138 -9.43 4.58 15.43
N ALA A 139 -10.29 5.55 15.74
CA ALA A 139 -10.11 6.93 15.30
C ALA A 139 -8.89 7.61 15.95
N SER A 140 -8.53 7.18 17.17
CA SER A 140 -7.33 7.65 17.87
C SER A 140 -6.09 6.80 17.58
N VAL A 141 -6.26 5.51 17.28
CA VAL A 141 -5.15 4.54 17.15
C VAL A 141 -4.71 4.29 15.70
N CYS A 142 -5.64 4.18 14.75
CA CYS A 142 -5.30 3.85 13.37
C CYS A 142 -4.83 5.09 12.61
N LEU A 143 -3.59 5.05 12.12
CA LEU A 143 -2.94 6.17 11.44
C LEU A 143 -3.13 6.14 9.93
N GLY A 144 -3.26 4.96 9.34
CA GLY A 144 -3.41 4.79 7.90
C GLY A 144 -3.20 3.36 7.45
N SER A 145 -3.38 3.12 6.16
CA SER A 145 -3.26 1.79 5.56
C SER A 145 -2.85 1.89 4.09
N TYR A 146 -2.30 0.81 3.55
CA TYR A 146 -2.21 0.61 2.10
C TYR A 146 -2.45 -0.84 1.72
N TYR A 147 -2.85 -1.07 0.48
CA TYR A 147 -2.87 -2.39 -0.13
C TYR A 147 -1.74 -2.55 -1.16
N VAL A 148 -1.38 -3.79 -1.49
CA VAL A 148 -0.53 -4.10 -2.64
C VAL A 148 -1.17 -5.24 -3.43
N LYS A 149 -1.33 -5.02 -4.75
CA LYS A 149 -1.87 -6.04 -5.65
C LYS A 149 -1.22 -5.97 -7.03
N PRO A 150 -1.37 -7.00 -7.89
CA PRO A 150 -0.97 -6.89 -9.28
C PRO A 150 -1.72 -5.73 -9.96
N ASN A 151 -1.01 -4.90 -10.72
CA ASN A 151 -1.62 -3.83 -11.51
C ASN A 151 -2.25 -4.35 -12.81
N TYR A 152 -1.78 -5.51 -13.27
CA TYR A 152 -2.16 -6.14 -14.53
C TYR A 152 -2.29 -7.66 -14.34
N PRO A 153 -3.14 -8.34 -15.12
CA PRO A 153 -3.29 -9.79 -15.03
C PRO A 153 -2.12 -10.56 -15.67
N GLY A 154 -1.96 -11.81 -15.26
CA GLY A 154 -1.15 -12.82 -15.96
C GLY A 154 0.30 -12.39 -16.20
N ARG A 155 0.69 -12.24 -17.48
CA ARG A 155 2.07 -11.98 -17.92
C ARG A 155 2.68 -10.68 -17.35
N SER A 156 1.85 -9.76 -16.90
CA SER A 156 2.28 -8.47 -16.34
C SER A 156 2.00 -8.36 -14.84
N SER A 157 1.69 -9.47 -14.17
CA SER A 157 1.37 -9.48 -12.73
C SER A 157 2.55 -9.21 -11.80
N HIS A 158 3.78 -9.23 -12.31
CA HIS A 158 4.98 -8.77 -11.59
C HIS A 158 5.02 -7.25 -11.39
N VAL A 159 4.19 -6.49 -12.12
CA VAL A 159 3.97 -5.06 -11.90
C VAL A 159 2.86 -4.89 -10.88
N CYS A 160 3.15 -4.28 -9.72
CA CYS A 160 2.17 -4.00 -8.69
C CYS A 160 1.58 -2.59 -8.75
N ASN A 161 0.45 -2.43 -8.07
CA ASN A 161 -0.19 -1.17 -7.74
C ASN A 161 -0.50 -1.17 -6.23
N ALA A 162 -0.62 0.01 -5.66
CA ALA A 162 -1.02 0.24 -4.28
C ALA A 162 -1.93 1.46 -4.16
N GLY A 163 -2.83 1.43 -3.18
CA GLY A 163 -3.63 2.57 -2.75
C GLY A 163 -3.36 2.85 -1.28
N PHE A 164 -3.42 4.12 -0.87
CA PHE A 164 -3.01 4.57 0.46
C PHE A 164 -4.11 5.41 1.10
N LEU A 165 -4.32 5.18 2.40
CA LEU A 165 -5.18 5.97 3.26
C LEU A 165 -4.38 6.51 4.43
N VAL A 166 -4.67 7.74 4.82
CA VAL A 166 -4.13 8.36 6.03
C VAL A 166 -5.31 8.95 6.80
N ALA A 167 -5.46 8.52 8.05
CA ALA A 167 -6.52 9.03 8.92
C ALA A 167 -6.41 10.56 9.06
N PRO A 168 -7.52 11.32 9.10
CA PRO A 168 -7.48 12.78 9.23
C PRO A 168 -6.65 13.26 10.42
N SER A 169 -6.75 12.57 11.57
CA SER A 169 -5.98 12.83 12.80
C SER A 169 -4.46 12.59 12.65
N ALA A 170 -4.06 11.85 11.61
CA ALA A 170 -2.67 11.47 11.35
C ALA A 170 -2.00 12.32 10.25
N ARG A 171 -2.75 13.19 9.57
CA ARG A 171 -2.22 14.06 8.51
C ARG A 171 -1.16 15.02 9.07
N GLY A 172 -0.14 15.31 8.26
CA GLY A 172 0.98 16.18 8.68
C GLY A 172 2.02 15.55 9.62
N ARG A 173 1.78 14.32 10.12
CA ARG A 173 2.67 13.61 11.05
C ARG A 173 3.68 12.67 10.40
N GLY A 174 3.81 12.72 9.07
CA GLY A 174 4.76 11.90 8.30
C GLY A 174 4.26 10.50 7.91
N VAL A 175 3.04 10.12 8.31
CA VAL A 175 2.47 8.78 8.10
C VAL A 175 2.48 8.32 6.63
N GLY A 176 2.01 9.17 5.70
CA GLY A 176 2.00 8.79 4.28
C GLY A 176 3.39 8.47 3.71
N ARG A 177 4.43 9.14 4.20
CA ARG A 177 5.82 8.83 3.81
C ARG A 177 6.28 7.50 4.40
N LEU A 178 6.03 7.28 5.69
CA LEU A 178 6.42 6.04 6.39
C LEU A 178 5.72 4.80 5.78
N LEU A 179 4.44 4.92 5.41
CA LEU A 179 3.71 3.88 4.66
C LEU A 179 4.32 3.65 3.28
N GLY A 180 4.71 4.72 2.58
CA GLY A 180 5.40 4.61 1.29
C GLY A 180 6.77 3.94 1.40
N GLU A 181 7.54 4.22 2.46
CA GLU A 181 8.83 3.59 2.74
C GLU A 181 8.67 2.09 3.05
N SER A 182 7.63 1.68 3.80
CA SER A 182 7.35 0.25 4.00
C SER A 182 6.87 -0.42 2.73
N TYR A 183 6.07 0.26 1.92
CA TYR A 183 5.62 -0.26 0.63
C TYR A 183 6.81 -0.58 -0.29
N VAL A 184 7.75 0.36 -0.45
CA VAL A 184 8.93 0.20 -1.29
C VAL A 184 9.80 -0.97 -0.83
N ASP A 185 9.89 -1.20 0.47
CA ASP A 185 10.66 -2.31 1.02
C ASP A 185 9.93 -3.67 0.92
N TRP A 186 8.61 -3.70 1.10
CA TRP A 186 7.84 -4.95 1.13
C TRP A 186 7.36 -5.42 -0.23
N ALA A 187 7.08 -4.52 -1.18
CA ALA A 187 6.65 -4.90 -2.53
C ALA A 187 7.61 -5.89 -3.24
N PRO A 188 8.95 -5.71 -3.25
CA PRO A 188 9.85 -6.71 -3.81
C PRO A 188 9.85 -8.04 -3.05
N ARG A 189 9.67 -8.01 -1.71
CA ARG A 189 9.56 -9.22 -0.87
C ARG A 189 8.27 -10.00 -1.12
N LEU A 190 7.24 -9.34 -1.65
CA LEU A 190 6.00 -9.96 -2.13
C LEU A 190 6.14 -10.58 -3.55
N GLY A 191 7.30 -10.41 -4.20
CA GLY A 191 7.60 -10.92 -5.54
C GLY A 191 7.29 -9.94 -6.69
N TYR A 192 7.12 -8.65 -6.40
CA TYR A 192 6.92 -7.64 -7.44
C TYR A 192 8.24 -7.00 -7.88
N GLU A 193 8.40 -6.81 -9.19
CA GLU A 193 9.62 -6.26 -9.79
C GLU A 193 9.47 -4.79 -10.18
N TYR A 194 8.24 -4.30 -10.33
CA TYR A 194 7.96 -2.92 -10.70
C TYR A 194 6.68 -2.43 -10.02
N SER A 195 6.59 -1.13 -9.76
CA SER A 195 5.41 -0.47 -9.22
C SER A 195 4.87 0.55 -10.22
N VAL A 196 3.55 0.58 -10.40
CA VAL A 196 2.84 1.60 -11.16
C VAL A 196 1.68 2.16 -10.35
N PHE A 197 1.65 3.50 -10.20
CA PHE A 197 0.45 4.21 -9.78
C PHE A 197 -0.21 4.86 -11.00
N ASN A 198 -1.39 4.38 -11.36
CA ASN A 198 -2.04 4.77 -12.61
C ASN A 198 -2.60 6.20 -12.60
N LEU A 199 -3.12 6.66 -11.45
CA LEU A 199 -3.93 7.88 -11.37
C LEU A 199 -3.60 8.67 -10.10
N VAL A 200 -2.43 9.30 -10.06
CA VAL A 200 -2.13 10.30 -9.03
C VAL A 200 -2.50 11.67 -9.56
N TYR A 201 -3.67 12.20 -9.17
CA TYR A 201 -4.10 13.53 -9.61
C TYR A 201 -3.07 14.60 -9.24
N GLU A 202 -2.75 15.48 -10.19
CA GLU A 202 -1.71 16.50 -10.00
C GLU A 202 -2.02 17.49 -8.86
N THR A 203 -3.30 17.61 -8.50
CA THR A 203 -3.80 18.42 -7.39
C THR A 203 -3.55 17.78 -6.03
N ASN A 204 -3.29 16.46 -5.97
CA ASN A 204 -2.82 15.79 -4.77
C ASN A 204 -1.31 16.02 -4.60
N VAL A 205 -0.97 17.25 -4.20
CA VAL A 205 0.41 17.71 -4.01
C VAL A 205 1.13 16.89 -2.94
N ALA A 206 0.41 16.41 -1.92
CA ALA A 206 0.99 15.58 -0.86
C ALA A 206 1.50 14.24 -1.41
N SER A 207 0.66 13.50 -2.15
CA SER A 207 1.08 12.25 -2.79
C SER A 207 2.18 12.46 -3.80
N CYS A 208 2.10 13.49 -4.65
CA CYS A 208 3.17 13.78 -5.61
C CYS A 208 4.53 13.97 -4.92
N ARG A 209 4.58 14.77 -3.84
CA ARG A 209 5.82 14.98 -3.07
C ARG A 209 6.35 13.70 -2.45
N ILE A 210 5.48 12.83 -1.95
CA ILE A 210 5.90 11.55 -1.37
C ILE A 210 6.53 10.67 -2.45
N TRP A 211 5.85 10.51 -3.59
CA TRP A 211 6.33 9.63 -4.66
C TRP A 211 7.62 10.14 -5.31
N ASP A 212 7.69 11.44 -5.61
CA ASP A 212 8.93 12.07 -6.10
C ASP A 212 10.08 11.85 -5.11
N ALA A 213 9.85 12.05 -3.80
CA ALA A 213 10.88 11.90 -2.77
C ALA A 213 11.27 10.45 -2.48
N LEU A 214 10.40 9.49 -2.81
CA LEU A 214 10.73 8.08 -2.70
C LEU A 214 11.49 7.58 -3.92
N GLY A 215 11.62 8.34 -5.00
CA GLY A 215 12.30 7.89 -6.22
C GLY A 215 11.37 7.15 -7.18
N PHE A 216 10.07 7.49 -7.16
CA PHE A 216 9.19 7.16 -8.28
C PHE A 216 9.39 8.17 -9.40
N GLU A 217 9.39 7.68 -10.62
CA GLU A 217 9.47 8.49 -11.83
C GLU A 217 8.09 8.81 -12.37
N ARG A 218 7.93 10.01 -12.93
CA ARG A 218 6.70 10.42 -13.62
C ARG A 218 6.71 9.87 -15.05
N ILE A 219 6.43 8.59 -15.19
CA ILE A 219 6.51 7.85 -16.47
C ILE A 219 5.41 8.21 -17.47
N GLY A 220 4.38 8.94 -17.06
CA GLY A 220 3.31 9.37 -17.96
C GLY A 220 2.35 10.38 -17.35
N ARG A 221 1.42 10.88 -18.18
CA ARG A 221 0.35 11.80 -17.78
C ARG A 221 -0.92 11.52 -18.55
N VAL A 222 -2.05 11.39 -17.84
CA VAL A 222 -3.38 11.28 -18.41
C VAL A 222 -4.07 12.63 -18.32
N LYS A 223 -4.24 13.29 -19.47
CA LYS A 223 -4.80 14.66 -19.54
C LYS A 223 -6.29 14.67 -19.23
N GLY A 224 -6.72 15.55 -18.32
CA GLY A 224 -8.11 15.83 -18.01
C GLY A 224 -8.95 14.61 -17.59
N CYS A 225 -8.34 13.61 -16.93
CA CYS A 225 -9.05 12.39 -16.54
C CYS A 225 -9.82 12.51 -15.23
N GLY A 226 -9.50 13.49 -14.37
CA GLY A 226 -10.17 13.71 -13.09
C GLY A 226 -11.30 14.74 -13.20
N ARG A 227 -12.50 14.37 -12.75
CA ARG A 227 -13.58 15.32 -12.47
C ARG A 227 -13.75 15.38 -10.95
N LEU A 228 -12.90 16.18 -10.30
CA LEU A 228 -12.77 16.23 -8.85
C LEU A 228 -13.74 17.24 -8.24
N LYS A 229 -14.25 16.96 -7.03
CA LYS A 229 -15.27 17.81 -6.38
C LYS A 229 -14.75 19.21 -6.04
N SER A 230 -13.48 19.33 -5.62
CA SER A 230 -12.87 20.63 -5.31
C SER A 230 -12.52 21.47 -6.55
N TYR A 231 -12.72 20.94 -7.77
CA TYR A 231 -12.38 21.61 -9.03
C TYR A 231 -13.57 21.63 -10.01
N PRO A 232 -14.71 22.23 -9.64
CA PRO A 232 -15.90 22.22 -10.47
C PRO A 232 -15.65 22.90 -11.83
N GLY A 233 -16.12 22.27 -12.91
CA GLY A 233 -15.97 22.80 -14.28
C GLY A 233 -14.56 22.65 -14.88
N ARG A 234 -13.58 22.17 -14.12
CA ARG A 234 -12.22 21.91 -14.58
C ARG A 234 -11.91 20.41 -14.53
N LYS A 235 -11.41 19.87 -15.64
CA LYS A 235 -10.81 18.53 -15.64
C LYS A 235 -9.37 18.61 -15.14
N VAL A 236 -8.98 17.66 -14.31
CA VAL A 236 -7.65 17.59 -13.66
C VAL A 236 -6.84 16.46 -14.30
N ASP A 237 -5.55 16.72 -14.55
CA ASP A 237 -4.63 15.71 -15.06
C ASP A 237 -4.23 14.72 -13.94
N ALA A 238 -3.90 13.49 -14.31
CA ALA A 238 -3.24 12.55 -13.42
C ALA A 238 -1.85 12.20 -13.94
N ILE A 239 -0.91 12.06 -13.01
CA ILE A 239 0.44 11.57 -13.25
C ILE A 239 0.41 10.05 -13.10
N VAL A 240 1.06 9.36 -14.03
CA VAL A 240 1.39 7.95 -13.91
C VAL A 240 2.78 7.86 -13.31
N TYR A 241 2.90 7.27 -12.12
CA TYR A 241 4.20 7.01 -11.50
C TYR A 241 4.65 5.59 -11.77
N GLY A 242 5.95 5.41 -11.95
CA GLY A 242 6.63 4.13 -12.14
C GLY A 242 7.86 4.02 -11.27
N ARG A 243 8.21 2.81 -10.83
CA ARG A 243 9.44 2.55 -10.08
C ARG A 243 9.87 1.09 -10.19
N GLU A 244 11.15 0.87 -10.47
CA GLU A 244 11.80 -0.45 -10.34
C GLU A 244 11.91 -0.86 -8.86
N LEU A 245 11.59 -2.11 -8.56
CA LEU A 245 11.63 -2.69 -7.23
C LEU A 245 12.71 -3.78 -7.17
N GLY A 246 13.53 -3.77 -6.12
CA GLY A 246 14.51 -4.84 -5.90
C GLY A 246 15.88 -4.67 -6.58
N GLY A 247 16.19 -3.49 -7.13
CA GLY A 247 17.57 -3.12 -7.45
C GLY A 247 18.38 -2.85 -6.17
N GLU A 248 19.67 -3.20 -6.14
CA GLU A 248 20.57 -2.76 -5.08
C GLU A 248 20.45 -1.24 -4.94
N ALA A 249 20.18 -0.76 -3.72
CA ALA A 249 20.29 0.65 -3.41
C ALA A 249 21.76 1.03 -3.57
N ASP A 250 22.13 1.47 -4.77
CA ASP A 250 23.52 1.77 -5.09
C ASP A 250 24.00 2.92 -4.22
N GLY A 251 25.11 2.67 -3.54
CA GLY A 251 25.72 3.57 -2.58
C GLY A 251 26.12 4.90 -3.22
N GLY A 252 26.19 5.94 -2.38
CA GLY A 252 26.73 7.23 -2.79
C GLY A 252 28.10 7.08 -3.47
N GLY A 253 28.19 7.61 -4.69
CA GLY A 253 29.42 7.60 -5.48
C GLY A 253 29.38 8.74 -6.51
N THR A 254 30.29 9.68 -6.33
CA THR A 254 30.54 10.89 -7.10
C THR A 254 30.75 10.68 -8.60
N GLY A 255 30.17 11.61 -9.38
CA GLY A 255 30.47 12.06 -10.74
C GLY A 255 31.37 11.24 -11.68
N ASP A 256 30.86 11.02 -12.90
CA ASP A 256 31.56 11.57 -14.07
C ASP A 256 30.60 11.76 -15.25
N THR A 257 30.56 12.97 -15.78
CA THR A 257 29.92 13.34 -17.05
C THR A 257 30.76 12.78 -18.19
N LYS A 258 30.18 11.94 -19.05
CA LYS A 258 30.62 11.82 -20.45
C LYS A 258 29.43 11.73 -21.39
N ASP A 259 29.18 12.87 -22.04
CA ASP A 259 28.62 12.94 -23.38
C ASP A 259 29.43 12.06 -24.35
N VAL A 260 28.78 11.20 -25.12
CA VAL A 260 29.13 10.96 -26.53
C VAL A 260 27.87 10.66 -27.33
N ASN A 261 27.63 11.52 -28.33
CA ASN A 261 26.65 11.39 -29.40
C ASN A 261 26.85 10.12 -30.27
N GLY A 262 25.72 9.58 -30.73
CA GLY A 262 25.55 9.18 -32.14
C GLY A 262 25.50 7.69 -32.44
N ALA A 263 24.32 7.18 -32.81
CA ALA A 263 24.00 6.79 -34.18
C ALA A 263 22.65 6.04 -34.26
N ASN A 264 21.80 6.51 -35.16
CA ASN A 264 20.59 5.85 -35.64
C ASN A 264 20.86 4.41 -36.11
N SER A 265 19.96 3.50 -35.75
CA SER A 265 19.54 2.43 -36.66
C SER A 265 18.08 2.08 -36.39
N VAL A 266 17.26 2.42 -37.38
CA VAL A 266 15.86 2.02 -37.53
C VAL A 266 15.77 0.51 -37.68
N ASN A 267 14.87 -0.12 -36.93
CA ASN A 267 14.08 -1.32 -37.30
C ASN A 267 13.06 -1.50 -36.15
N GLY A 268 11.75 -1.34 -36.32
CA GLY A 268 10.96 -1.69 -37.48
C GLY A 268 10.27 -3.05 -37.30
N THR A 269 9.57 -3.26 -36.19
CA THR A 269 8.49 -4.26 -36.09
C THR A 269 7.46 -3.81 -35.06
N ASN A 270 6.48 -3.04 -35.53
CA ASN A 270 5.19 -2.93 -34.86
C ASN A 270 4.56 -4.33 -34.79
N LYS A 271 4.23 -4.77 -33.58
CA LYS A 271 3.04 -5.60 -33.35
C LYS A 271 2.15 -4.85 -32.36
N ALA A 272 0.87 -4.84 -32.72
CA ALA A 272 -0.21 -3.99 -32.25
C ALA A 272 -0.36 -3.86 -30.73
#